data_AF-A0A6J2YGL5-F1
#
_entry.id   AF-A0A6J2YGL5-F1
#
_cell.length_a   1.000
_cell.length_b   1.000
_cell.length_c   1.000
_cell.angle_alpha   90.00
_cell.angle_beta   90.00
_cell.angle_gamma   90.00
#
_symmetry.space_group_name_H-M   'P 1'
#
loop_
_entity.id
_entity.type
_entity.pdbx_description
1 polymer ?
#
loop_
_entity_poly.entity_id
_entity_poly.type
_entity_poly.pdbx_seq_one_letter_code
_entity_poly.pdbx_strand_id
1 'polypeptide(L)'
;MIKVIDLNLEKSQVSNKNLFYEMTQNIRSNHTFIYTDDSKGKNNAGYGVYCNNPPINYTERLPEEVTICTAEIVAINKAIIISLCKQLRNVVIVSDSKSAIDKIRYPGVDTSNDSITLSTKKLLLEANNSGTKIHLTWIPSHTDISGIEAADKLANIGRSLNVPKNIKIDKADILAVIKHKLTKEFSQKWKTIATNKGGWYSEIVKKFPKTRWFGNLKYARRKDITNIIRLKTGHCRTKAHLNRIGIIDSPLCECGKIENINHIFLACPLRTYLQSDLYTKLIKDSHTTPFSMQTVLYNANLKTINLINTFIDKNKLEL
;
A
#
# COMPACT_ATOMS: atom_id res chain seq x y z
N MET A 1 12.70 -29.03 -4.85
CA MET A 1 12.60 -27.56 -4.97
C MET A 1 11.54 -27.25 -6.04
N ILE A 2 10.65 -26.28 -5.81
CA ILE A 2 9.59 -25.92 -6.76
C ILE A 2 10.23 -25.30 -8.01
N LYS A 3 9.93 -25.86 -9.18
CA LYS A 3 10.49 -25.42 -10.46
C LYS A 3 9.62 -24.32 -11.07
N VAL A 4 10.24 -23.18 -11.33
CA VAL A 4 9.65 -22.05 -12.05
C VAL A 4 10.40 -21.87 -13.36
N ILE A 5 9.69 -21.83 -14.48
CA ILE A 5 10.24 -21.48 -15.79
C ILE A 5 10.28 -19.96 -15.87
N ASP A 6 11.48 -19.40 -15.86
CA ASP A 6 11.69 -17.97 -16.04
C ASP A 6 11.75 -17.65 -17.53
N LEU A 7 10.79 -16.85 -18.00
CA LEU A 7 10.71 -16.40 -19.38
C LEU A 7 11.34 -15.01 -19.58
N ASN A 8 11.92 -14.39 -18.53
CA ASN A 8 12.53 -13.06 -18.59
C ASN A 8 11.65 -11.99 -19.27
N LEU A 9 10.32 -12.12 -19.18
CA LEU A 9 9.38 -11.17 -19.76
C LEU A 9 9.35 -9.88 -18.92
N GLU A 10 9.09 -8.73 -19.56
CA GLU A 10 8.94 -7.45 -18.88
C GLU A 10 7.54 -6.87 -19.03
N LYS A 11 7.04 -6.15 -18.01
CA LYS A 11 5.66 -5.62 -18.00
C LYS A 11 5.32 -4.68 -19.16
N SER A 12 6.30 -3.98 -19.72
CA SER A 12 6.11 -2.95 -20.76
C SER A 12 6.57 -3.36 -22.15
N GLN A 13 6.90 -4.65 -22.37
CA GLN A 13 7.42 -5.11 -23.64
C GLN A 13 6.29 -5.36 -24.65
N VAL A 14 6.30 -4.61 -25.75
CA VAL A 14 5.27 -4.63 -26.81
C VAL A 14 5.11 -6.00 -27.48
N SER A 15 6.15 -6.85 -27.43
CA SER A 15 6.19 -8.17 -28.08
C SER A 15 6.00 -9.37 -27.15
N ASN A 16 5.52 -9.17 -25.91
CA ASN A 16 5.39 -10.23 -24.91
C ASN A 16 4.64 -11.48 -25.39
N LYS A 17 3.60 -11.31 -26.21
CA LYS A 17 2.87 -12.42 -26.84
C LYS A 17 3.79 -13.30 -27.68
N ASN A 18 4.50 -12.69 -28.63
CA ASN A 18 5.37 -13.41 -29.56
C ASN A 18 6.52 -14.08 -28.80
N LEU A 19 7.14 -13.34 -27.87
CA LEU A 19 8.23 -13.85 -27.05
C LEU A 19 7.79 -15.03 -26.18
N PHE A 20 6.59 -14.97 -25.59
CA PHE A 20 6.03 -16.10 -24.85
C PHE A 20 5.88 -17.35 -25.73
N TYR A 21 5.32 -17.21 -26.94
CA TYR A 21 5.16 -18.36 -27.85
C TYR A 21 6.50 -18.91 -28.35
N GLU A 22 7.46 -18.05 -28.66
CA GLU A 22 8.81 -18.42 -29.08
C GLU A 22 9.55 -19.17 -27.98
N MET A 23 9.64 -18.59 -26.78
CA MET A 23 10.38 -19.19 -25.65
C MET A 23 9.76 -20.51 -25.16
N THR A 24 8.47 -20.70 -25.39
CA THR A 24 7.76 -21.91 -24.96
C THR A 24 7.56 -22.93 -26.08
N GLN A 25 7.98 -22.64 -27.31
CA GLN A 25 7.75 -23.50 -28.48
C GLN A 25 8.22 -24.94 -28.24
N ASN A 26 9.41 -25.11 -27.69
CA ASN A 26 10.04 -26.42 -27.46
C ASN A 26 9.37 -27.22 -26.32
N ILE A 27 8.71 -26.55 -25.38
CA ILE A 27 8.05 -27.22 -24.24
C ILE A 27 6.57 -27.48 -24.52
N ARG A 28 5.93 -26.69 -25.40
CA ARG A 28 4.50 -26.80 -25.75
C ARG A 28 4.11 -28.13 -26.40
N SER A 29 5.03 -28.80 -27.09
CA SER A 29 4.78 -30.12 -27.70
C SER A 29 4.62 -31.24 -26.66
N ASN A 30 5.27 -31.11 -25.50
CA ASN A 30 5.36 -32.16 -24.49
C ASN A 30 4.68 -31.82 -23.16
N HIS A 31 4.16 -30.60 -23.01
CA HIS A 31 3.53 -30.10 -21.79
C HIS A 31 2.11 -29.57 -22.05
N THR A 32 1.22 -29.84 -21.11
CA THR A 32 -0.10 -29.19 -21.05
C THR A 32 0.02 -27.82 -20.41
N PHE A 33 -0.43 -26.77 -21.09
CA PHE A 33 -0.46 -25.41 -20.56
C PHE A 33 -1.81 -25.13 -19.92
N ILE A 34 -1.80 -24.86 -18.62
CA ILE A 34 -2.98 -24.48 -17.85
C ILE A 34 -2.81 -23.02 -17.43
N TYR A 35 -3.82 -22.21 -17.68
CA TYR A 35 -3.82 -20.78 -17.38
C TYR A 35 -4.72 -20.53 -16.19
N THR A 36 -4.29 -19.67 -15.28
CA THR A 36 -5.04 -19.30 -14.09
C THR A 36 -5.08 -17.79 -13.96
N ASP A 37 -6.19 -17.28 -13.44
CA ASP A 37 -6.37 -15.86 -13.16
C ASP A 37 -7.38 -15.68 -12.02
N ASP A 38 -7.30 -14.54 -11.34
CA ASP A 38 -8.24 -14.09 -10.32
C ASP A 38 -9.03 -12.86 -10.78
N SER A 39 -10.16 -12.62 -10.13
CA SER A 39 -10.94 -11.41 -10.35
C SER A 39 -11.46 -10.91 -9.03
N LYS A 40 -11.10 -9.66 -8.68
CA LYS A 40 -11.51 -9.01 -7.44
C LYS A 40 -12.31 -7.73 -7.71
N GLY A 41 -13.57 -7.73 -7.28
CA GLY A 41 -14.41 -6.54 -7.22
C GLY A 41 -14.45 -5.94 -5.82
N LYS A 42 -15.40 -5.02 -5.58
CA LYS A 42 -15.55 -4.35 -4.27
C LYS A 42 -15.89 -5.33 -3.14
N ASN A 43 -16.86 -6.21 -3.39
CA ASN A 43 -17.46 -7.13 -2.40
C ASN A 43 -17.58 -8.56 -2.97
N ASN A 44 -16.79 -8.90 -3.98
CA ASN A 44 -16.80 -10.21 -4.59
C ASN A 44 -15.43 -10.56 -5.15
N ALA A 45 -15.12 -11.84 -5.15
CA ALA A 45 -13.90 -12.39 -5.70
C ALA A 45 -14.22 -13.70 -6.42
N GLY A 46 -13.42 -14.07 -7.41
CA GLY A 46 -13.50 -15.35 -8.10
C GLY A 46 -12.18 -15.67 -8.77
N TYR A 47 -12.07 -16.87 -9.30
CA TYR A 47 -10.91 -17.29 -10.06
C TYR A 47 -11.30 -18.22 -11.21
N GLY A 48 -10.45 -18.28 -12.22
CA GLY A 48 -10.61 -19.09 -13.41
C GLY A 48 -9.43 -20.03 -13.62
N VAL A 49 -9.71 -21.21 -14.18
CA VAL A 49 -8.68 -22.12 -14.69
C VAL A 49 -9.07 -22.57 -16.09
N TYR A 50 -8.19 -22.32 -17.05
CA TYR A 50 -8.39 -22.60 -18.46
C TYR A 50 -7.31 -23.55 -19.02
N CYS A 51 -7.72 -24.50 -19.86
CA CYS A 51 -6.82 -25.24 -20.74
C CYS A 51 -7.56 -25.58 -22.04
N ASN A 52 -6.88 -25.45 -23.17
CA ASN A 52 -7.46 -25.79 -24.46
C ASN A 52 -7.47 -27.31 -24.70
N ASN A 53 -6.37 -28.00 -24.39
CA ASN A 53 -6.22 -29.43 -24.63
C ASN A 53 -5.43 -30.10 -23.48
N PRO A 54 -6.07 -30.95 -22.65
CA PRO A 54 -7.49 -31.28 -22.68
C PRO A 54 -8.36 -30.04 -22.33
N PRO A 55 -9.61 -29.97 -22.82
CA PRO A 55 -10.49 -28.84 -22.51
C PRO A 55 -10.78 -28.78 -21.01
N ILE A 56 -10.38 -27.68 -20.38
CA ILE A 56 -10.64 -27.35 -18.98
C ILE A 56 -11.20 -25.93 -18.96
N ASN A 57 -12.41 -25.78 -18.44
CA ASN A 57 -13.03 -24.50 -18.15
C ASN A 57 -13.56 -24.58 -16.72
N TYR A 58 -12.82 -24.05 -15.78
CA TYR A 58 -13.19 -24.07 -14.37
C TYR A 58 -13.33 -22.66 -13.83
N THR A 59 -14.33 -22.46 -12.98
CA THR A 59 -14.53 -21.19 -12.30
C THR A 59 -15.23 -21.40 -10.97
N GLU A 60 -14.89 -20.58 -9.98
CA GLU A 60 -15.50 -20.59 -8.65
C GLU A 60 -15.53 -19.18 -8.05
N ARG A 61 -16.53 -18.93 -7.20
CA ARG A 61 -16.56 -17.75 -6.35
C ARG A 61 -15.70 -17.95 -5.11
N LEU A 62 -14.98 -16.91 -4.74
CA LEU A 62 -14.23 -16.83 -3.50
C LEU A 62 -14.95 -15.91 -2.50
N PRO A 63 -14.67 -16.10 -1.19
CA PRO A 63 -15.09 -15.13 -0.17
C PRO A 63 -14.59 -13.72 -0.49
N GLU A 64 -15.32 -12.69 -0.03
CA GLU A 64 -14.99 -11.30 -0.33
C GLU A 64 -13.75 -10.80 0.41
N GLU A 65 -13.24 -11.56 1.38
CA GLU A 65 -12.13 -11.17 2.23
C GLU A 65 -10.76 -11.59 1.68
N VAL A 66 -10.73 -12.49 0.68
CA VAL A 66 -9.47 -12.96 0.10
C VAL A 66 -8.70 -11.80 -0.53
N THR A 67 -7.39 -11.76 -0.31
CA THR A 67 -6.53 -10.84 -1.06
C THR A 67 -6.35 -11.34 -2.50
N ILE A 68 -5.98 -10.44 -3.42
CA ILE A 68 -5.66 -10.77 -4.83
C ILE A 68 -4.61 -11.90 -4.87
N CYS A 69 -3.53 -11.76 -4.10
CA CYS A 69 -2.48 -12.78 -4.02
C CYS A 69 -3.00 -14.14 -3.53
N THR A 70 -3.86 -14.16 -2.51
CA THR A 70 -4.50 -15.41 -2.04
C THR A 70 -5.40 -16.03 -3.11
N ALA A 71 -6.19 -15.22 -3.82
CA ALA A 71 -7.07 -15.70 -4.88
C ALA A 71 -6.30 -16.39 -6.02
N GLU A 72 -5.19 -15.79 -6.44
CA GLU A 72 -4.24 -16.37 -7.40
C GLU A 72 -3.65 -17.70 -6.95
N ILE A 73 -3.25 -17.79 -5.68
CA ILE A 73 -2.72 -19.04 -5.10
C ILE A 73 -3.82 -20.11 -5.07
N VAL A 74 -5.07 -19.75 -4.80
CA VAL A 74 -6.21 -20.69 -4.88
C VAL A 74 -6.44 -21.17 -6.32
N ALA A 75 -6.28 -20.29 -7.32
CA ALA A 75 -6.39 -20.64 -8.72
C ALA A 75 -5.29 -21.65 -9.14
N ILE A 76 -4.04 -21.38 -8.76
CA ILE A 76 -2.90 -22.28 -8.97
C ILE A 76 -3.13 -23.63 -8.25
N ASN A 77 -3.60 -23.60 -7.00
CA ASN A 77 -3.93 -24.80 -6.24
C ASN A 77 -4.95 -25.67 -6.98
N LYS A 78 -6.03 -25.05 -7.50
CA LYS A 78 -7.04 -25.76 -8.27
C LYS A 78 -6.48 -26.32 -9.57
N ALA A 79 -5.62 -25.60 -10.28
CA ALA A 79 -4.95 -26.10 -11.49
C ALA A 79 -4.09 -27.36 -11.19
N ILE A 80 -3.40 -27.40 -10.05
CA ILE A 80 -2.67 -28.59 -9.60
C ILE A 80 -3.62 -29.76 -9.33
N ILE A 81 -4.72 -29.52 -8.60
CA ILE A 81 -5.74 -30.54 -8.33
C ILE A 81 -6.31 -31.10 -9.64
N ILE A 82 -6.69 -30.25 -10.59
CA ILE A 82 -7.22 -30.67 -11.89
C ILE A 82 -6.17 -31.51 -12.65
N SER A 83 -4.90 -31.12 -12.59
CA SER A 83 -3.80 -31.85 -13.22
C SER A 83 -3.68 -33.27 -12.68
N LEU A 84 -3.77 -33.44 -11.36
CA LEU A 84 -3.75 -34.75 -10.71
C LEU A 84 -5.00 -35.58 -11.04
N CYS A 85 -6.20 -34.99 -10.96
CA CYS A 85 -7.45 -35.68 -11.26
C CYS A 85 -7.52 -36.16 -12.73
N LYS A 86 -6.96 -35.39 -13.66
CA LYS A 86 -6.87 -35.75 -15.09
C LYS A 86 -5.64 -36.57 -15.43
N GLN A 87 -4.82 -36.94 -14.45
CA GLN A 87 -3.60 -37.74 -14.62
C GLN A 87 -2.63 -37.15 -15.67
N LEU A 88 -2.52 -35.81 -15.70
CA LEU A 88 -1.57 -35.14 -16.59
C LEU A 88 -0.14 -35.45 -16.13
N ARG A 89 0.78 -35.63 -17.10
CA ARG A 89 2.18 -35.97 -16.81
C ARG A 89 3.11 -34.76 -16.74
N ASN A 90 3.02 -33.86 -17.73
CA ASN A 90 3.89 -32.69 -17.82
C ASN A 90 3.00 -31.45 -17.96
N VAL A 91 3.03 -30.55 -16.98
CA VAL A 91 2.13 -29.40 -16.91
C VAL A 91 2.93 -28.13 -16.68
N VAL A 92 2.54 -27.06 -17.37
CA VAL A 92 2.98 -25.68 -17.09
C VAL A 92 1.76 -24.88 -16.67
N ILE A 93 1.75 -24.41 -15.43
CA ILE A 93 0.72 -23.49 -14.91
C ILE A 93 1.22 -22.07 -15.13
N VAL A 94 0.45 -21.30 -15.89
CA VAL A 94 0.72 -19.92 -16.26
C VAL A 94 -0.18 -19.00 -15.43
N SER A 95 0.42 -18.08 -14.68
CA SER A 95 -0.28 -17.03 -13.92
C SER A 95 0.40 -15.68 -14.18
N ASP A 96 -0.36 -14.60 -14.16
CA ASP A 96 0.19 -13.25 -14.28
C ASP A 96 0.59 -12.64 -12.90
N SER A 97 0.38 -13.40 -11.83
CA SER A 97 0.67 -13.01 -10.45
C SER A 97 2.05 -13.43 -9.99
N LYS A 98 3.03 -12.55 -10.25
CA LYS A 98 4.42 -12.76 -9.79
C LYS A 98 4.49 -12.94 -8.27
N SER A 99 3.67 -12.20 -7.53
CA SER A 99 3.62 -12.28 -6.07
C SER A 99 3.13 -13.64 -5.57
N ALA A 100 2.14 -14.25 -6.23
CA ALA A 100 1.67 -15.60 -5.90
C ALA A 100 2.74 -16.66 -6.16
N ILE A 101 3.38 -16.61 -7.33
CA ILE A 101 4.47 -17.54 -7.70
C ILE A 101 5.65 -17.39 -6.74
N ASP A 102 6.08 -16.17 -6.43
CA ASP A 102 7.17 -15.92 -5.50
C ASP A 102 6.84 -16.43 -4.09
N LYS A 103 5.60 -16.26 -3.62
CA LYS A 103 5.15 -16.77 -2.31
C LYS A 103 5.16 -18.30 -2.27
N ILE A 104 4.69 -18.95 -3.34
CA ILE A 104 4.74 -20.41 -3.51
C ILE A 104 6.18 -20.92 -3.65
N ARG A 105 7.09 -20.14 -4.24
CA ARG A 105 8.50 -20.53 -4.38
C ARG A 105 9.32 -20.30 -3.11
N TYR A 106 8.94 -19.32 -2.29
CA TYR A 106 9.70 -18.89 -1.11
C TYR A 106 9.99 -20.08 -0.17
N PRO A 107 11.25 -20.36 0.21
CA PRO A 107 11.57 -21.52 1.04
C PRO A 107 11.03 -21.42 2.48
N GLY A 108 10.82 -20.20 2.98
CA GLY A 108 10.37 -20.00 4.35
C GLY A 108 8.93 -20.46 4.57
N VAL A 109 8.64 -20.81 5.82
CA VAL A 109 7.36 -21.33 6.29
C VAL A 109 6.90 -20.44 7.43
N ASP A 110 5.83 -19.67 7.21
CA ASP A 110 5.04 -19.08 8.31
C ASP A 110 3.68 -19.79 8.35
N THR A 111 3.62 -20.88 9.13
CA THR A 111 2.40 -21.68 9.29
C THR A 111 1.25 -20.89 9.93
N SER A 112 1.52 -19.77 10.60
CA SER A 112 0.51 -19.00 11.32
C SER A 112 -0.29 -18.06 10.43
N ASN A 113 0.21 -17.74 9.22
CA ASN A 113 -0.38 -16.73 8.33
C ASN A 113 -0.51 -17.14 6.86
N ASP A 114 -0.21 -18.39 6.50
CA ASP A 114 -0.11 -18.78 5.08
C ASP A 114 -0.58 -20.21 4.75
N SER A 115 -1.71 -20.62 5.33
CA SER A 115 -2.18 -22.01 5.24
C SER A 115 -2.45 -22.46 3.81
N ILE A 116 -3.04 -21.60 2.97
CA ILE A 116 -3.33 -21.93 1.57
C ILE A 116 -2.06 -22.10 0.75
N THR A 117 -1.05 -21.24 0.93
CA THR A 117 0.22 -21.33 0.21
C THR A 117 0.98 -22.58 0.62
N LEU A 118 0.97 -22.92 1.91
CA LEU A 118 1.62 -24.15 2.39
C LEU A 118 0.92 -25.40 1.85
N SER A 119 -0.42 -25.42 1.84
CA SER A 119 -1.17 -26.52 1.23
C SER A 119 -0.87 -26.66 -0.27
N THR A 120 -0.73 -25.53 -0.97
CA THR A 120 -0.40 -25.47 -2.40
C THR A 120 1.03 -25.94 -2.67
N LYS A 121 2.00 -25.50 -1.86
CA LYS A 121 3.39 -25.99 -1.90
C LYS A 121 3.45 -27.48 -1.68
N LYS A 122 2.80 -27.98 -0.62
CA LYS A 122 2.77 -29.40 -0.29
C LYS A 122 2.21 -30.22 -1.45
N LEU A 123 1.05 -29.82 -1.97
CA LEU A 123 0.41 -30.50 -3.09
C LEU A 123 1.27 -30.49 -4.36
N LEU A 124 1.92 -29.36 -4.66
CA LEU A 124 2.82 -29.23 -5.80
C LEU A 124 4.05 -30.15 -5.69
N LEU A 125 4.62 -30.27 -4.49
CA LEU A 125 5.76 -31.16 -4.24
C LEU A 125 5.34 -32.63 -4.32
N GLU A 126 4.20 -32.99 -3.72
CA GLU A 126 3.62 -34.33 -3.81
C GLU A 126 3.34 -34.73 -5.26
N ALA A 127 2.69 -33.85 -6.04
CA ALA A 127 2.43 -34.09 -7.47
C ALA A 127 3.71 -34.40 -8.25
N ASN A 128 4.76 -33.58 -8.06
CA ASN A 128 6.05 -33.77 -8.72
C ASN A 128 6.74 -35.08 -8.30
N ASN A 129 6.65 -35.46 -7.01
CA ASN A 129 7.23 -36.69 -6.50
C ASN A 129 6.48 -37.94 -6.99
N SER A 130 5.17 -37.83 -7.24
CA SER A 130 4.33 -38.91 -7.79
C SER A 130 4.39 -39.03 -9.32
N GLY A 131 5.25 -38.25 -10.00
CA GLY A 131 5.49 -38.36 -11.44
C GLY A 131 4.70 -37.38 -12.32
N THR A 132 3.82 -36.56 -11.75
CA THR A 132 3.17 -35.43 -12.44
C THR A 132 4.07 -34.20 -12.33
N LYS A 133 4.90 -33.97 -13.36
CA LYS A 133 5.82 -32.85 -13.44
C LYS A 133 5.07 -31.55 -13.68
N ILE A 134 4.96 -30.72 -12.65
CA ILE A 134 4.29 -29.41 -12.73
C ILE A 134 5.31 -28.29 -12.54
N HIS A 135 5.34 -27.39 -13.51
CA HIS A 135 6.12 -26.16 -13.51
C HIS A 135 5.20 -24.95 -13.39
N LEU A 136 5.64 -23.92 -12.67
CA LEU A 136 4.98 -22.61 -12.69
C LEU A 136 5.70 -21.69 -13.67
N THR A 137 4.99 -20.78 -14.31
CA THR A 137 5.61 -19.70 -15.08
C THR A 137 4.81 -18.42 -14.92
N TRP A 138 5.54 -17.31 -14.83
CA TRP A 138 4.96 -15.99 -14.74
C TRP A 138 4.94 -15.33 -16.11
N ILE A 139 3.87 -14.60 -16.40
CA ILE A 139 3.78 -13.71 -17.54
C ILE A 139 3.29 -12.33 -17.11
N PRO A 140 3.54 -11.26 -17.88
CA PRO A 140 2.91 -9.99 -17.60
C PRO A 140 1.40 -10.05 -17.92
N SER A 141 0.62 -9.30 -17.13
CA SER A 141 -0.80 -9.07 -17.37
C SER A 141 -1.03 -8.37 -18.72
N HIS A 142 -2.22 -8.53 -19.30
CA HIS A 142 -2.63 -7.85 -20.55
C HIS A 142 -1.71 -8.10 -21.76
N THR A 143 -1.33 -9.36 -21.98
CA THR A 143 -0.37 -9.76 -23.03
C THR A 143 -1.01 -10.30 -24.31
N ASP A 144 -2.32 -10.14 -24.50
CA ASP A 144 -3.09 -10.68 -25.64
C ASP A 144 -2.88 -12.20 -25.88
N ILE A 145 -2.54 -12.93 -24.81
CA ILE A 145 -2.37 -14.39 -24.81
C ILE A 145 -3.75 -14.99 -24.55
N SER A 146 -4.28 -15.70 -25.56
CA SER A 146 -5.65 -16.25 -25.55
C SER A 146 -5.98 -17.11 -24.33
N GLY A 147 -5.02 -17.89 -23.83
CA GLY A 147 -5.22 -18.71 -22.63
C GLY A 147 -5.46 -17.90 -21.35
N ILE A 148 -4.86 -16.73 -21.26
CA ILE A 148 -4.99 -15.82 -20.11
C ILE A 148 -6.28 -15.03 -20.21
N GLU A 149 -6.59 -14.51 -21.39
CA GLU A 149 -7.89 -13.86 -21.61
C GLU A 149 -9.06 -14.83 -21.31
N ALA A 150 -8.91 -16.12 -21.60
CA ALA A 150 -9.89 -17.13 -21.24
C ALA A 150 -9.96 -17.36 -19.72
N ALA A 151 -8.82 -17.40 -19.02
CA ALA A 151 -8.77 -17.51 -17.58
C ALA A 151 -9.38 -16.27 -16.87
N ASP A 152 -9.09 -15.06 -17.34
CA ASP A 152 -9.70 -13.80 -16.86
C ASP A 152 -11.22 -13.80 -17.04
N LYS A 153 -11.71 -14.21 -18.22
CA LYS A 153 -13.15 -14.37 -18.48
C LYS A 153 -13.78 -15.35 -17.49
N LEU A 154 -13.14 -16.50 -17.25
CA LEU A 154 -13.61 -17.48 -16.26
C LEU A 154 -13.56 -16.90 -14.83
N ALA A 155 -12.54 -16.15 -14.46
CA ALA A 155 -12.43 -15.51 -13.15
C ALA A 155 -13.57 -14.50 -12.91
N ASN A 156 -13.90 -13.70 -13.94
CA ASN A 156 -15.03 -12.76 -13.90
C ASN A 156 -16.38 -13.46 -13.79
N ILE A 157 -16.56 -14.61 -14.47
CA ILE A 157 -17.76 -15.46 -14.30
C ILE A 157 -17.83 -15.95 -12.85
N GLY A 158 -16.72 -16.46 -12.30
CA GLY A 158 -16.64 -16.99 -10.94
C GLY A 158 -16.98 -15.95 -9.89
N ARG A 159 -16.46 -14.74 -10.06
CA ARG A 159 -16.76 -13.58 -9.21
C ARG A 159 -18.25 -13.23 -9.20
N SER A 160 -18.97 -13.57 -10.27
CA SER A 160 -20.40 -13.26 -10.44
C SER A 160 -21.33 -14.37 -9.96
N LEU A 161 -20.82 -15.53 -9.55
CA LEU A 161 -21.64 -16.62 -9.01
C LEU A 161 -22.24 -16.23 -7.64
N ASN A 162 -23.31 -16.89 -7.21
CA ASN A 162 -24.03 -16.49 -5.99
C ASN A 162 -23.44 -17.05 -4.68
N VAL A 163 -22.73 -18.18 -4.74
CA VAL A 163 -22.28 -18.90 -3.55
C VAL A 163 -20.76 -18.94 -3.51
N PRO A 164 -20.10 -18.29 -2.54
CA PRO A 164 -18.66 -18.42 -2.36
C PRO A 164 -18.31 -19.82 -1.89
N LYS A 165 -17.17 -20.32 -2.36
CA LYS A 165 -16.58 -21.53 -1.82
C LYS A 165 -16.19 -21.33 -0.37
N ASN A 166 -16.46 -22.34 0.45
CA ASN A 166 -15.93 -22.40 1.79
C ASN A 166 -14.43 -22.74 1.74
N ILE A 167 -13.58 -21.72 1.85
CA ILE A 167 -12.14 -21.87 2.01
C ILE A 167 -11.70 -21.29 3.36
N LYS A 168 -10.64 -21.87 3.92
CA LYS A 168 -9.99 -21.26 5.09
C LYS A 168 -9.23 -20.03 4.63
N ILE A 169 -9.58 -18.88 5.19
CA ILE A 169 -8.92 -17.61 4.93
C ILE A 169 -7.94 -17.36 6.07
N ASP A 170 -6.72 -16.97 5.74
CA ASP A 170 -5.71 -16.67 6.74
C ASP A 170 -6.04 -15.37 7.50
N LYS A 171 -5.64 -15.31 8.77
CA LYS A 171 -5.83 -14.12 9.63
C LYS A 171 -5.30 -12.84 8.97
N ALA A 172 -4.18 -12.94 8.24
CA ALA A 172 -3.56 -11.81 7.56
C ALA A 172 -4.48 -11.16 6.52
N ASP A 173 -5.22 -11.97 5.75
CA ASP A 173 -6.16 -11.50 4.74
C ASP A 173 -7.34 -10.76 5.39
N ILE A 174 -7.93 -11.35 6.44
CA ILE A 174 -9.01 -10.74 7.20
C ILE A 174 -8.55 -9.40 7.81
N LEU A 175 -7.36 -9.38 8.42
CA LEU A 175 -6.81 -8.16 9.01
C LEU A 175 -6.53 -7.08 7.96
N ALA A 176 -6.12 -7.44 6.74
CA ALA A 176 -5.91 -6.49 5.65
C ALA A 176 -7.24 -5.80 5.27
N VAL A 177 -8.32 -6.58 5.15
CA VAL A 177 -9.67 -6.06 4.85
C VAL A 177 -10.16 -5.13 5.96
N ILE A 178 -10.06 -5.56 7.22
CA ILE A 178 -10.46 -4.75 8.38
C ILE A 178 -9.66 -3.44 8.42
N LYS A 179 -8.33 -3.50 8.28
CA LYS A 179 -7.48 -2.31 8.26
C LYS A 179 -7.84 -1.35 7.13
N HIS A 180 -8.15 -1.87 5.95
CA HIS A 180 -8.59 -1.06 4.82
C HIS A 180 -9.91 -0.33 5.13
N LYS A 181 -10.91 -1.07 5.63
CA LYS A 181 -12.22 -0.52 6.01
C LYS A 181 -12.08 0.57 7.08
N LEU A 182 -11.37 0.29 8.17
CA LEU A 182 -11.11 1.25 9.25
C LEU A 182 -10.38 2.49 8.72
N THR A 183 -9.33 2.32 7.92
CA THR A 183 -8.58 3.45 7.35
C THR A 183 -9.47 4.34 6.49
N LYS A 184 -10.38 3.75 5.70
CA LYS A 184 -11.33 4.48 4.87
C LYS A 184 -12.33 5.26 5.72
N GLU A 185 -12.92 4.61 6.73
CA GLU A 185 -13.86 5.25 7.66
C GLU A 185 -13.20 6.40 8.43
N PHE A 186 -11.99 6.18 8.97
CA PHE A 186 -11.22 7.23 9.65
C PHE A 186 -10.85 8.38 8.71
N SER A 187 -10.49 8.09 7.46
CA SER A 187 -10.18 9.13 6.46
C SER A 187 -11.41 9.97 6.11
N GLN A 188 -12.60 9.37 6.08
CA GLN A 188 -13.86 10.10 5.87
C GLN A 188 -14.21 10.94 7.10
N LYS A 189 -14.20 10.35 8.30
CA LYS A 189 -14.41 11.07 9.56
C LYS A 189 -13.44 12.23 9.73
N TRP A 190 -12.18 12.07 9.33
CA TRP A 190 -11.17 13.12 9.34
C TRP A 190 -11.61 14.34 8.54
N LYS A 191 -12.06 14.12 7.28
CA LYS A 191 -12.53 15.19 6.41
C LYS A 191 -13.75 15.89 6.99
N THR A 192 -14.70 15.14 7.55
CA THR A 192 -15.91 15.72 8.16
C THR A 192 -15.60 16.52 9.42
N ILE A 193 -14.71 16.03 10.30
CA ILE A 193 -14.33 16.76 11.51
C ILE A 193 -13.58 18.05 11.14
N ALA A 194 -12.72 18.00 10.12
CA ALA A 194 -11.94 19.14 9.65
C ALA A 194 -12.78 20.33 9.17
N THR A 195 -14.05 20.14 8.79
CA THR A 195 -14.92 21.27 8.40
C THR A 195 -15.34 22.13 9.59
N ASN A 196 -15.41 21.54 10.79
CA ASN A 196 -16.00 22.18 11.97
C ASN A 196 -15.01 22.35 13.12
N LYS A 197 -13.94 21.53 13.18
CA LYS A 197 -12.97 21.52 14.28
C LYS A 197 -11.54 21.37 13.76
N GLY A 198 -10.59 21.99 14.44
CA GLY A 198 -9.17 21.82 14.16
C GLY A 198 -8.72 22.39 12.82
N GLY A 199 -9.36 23.48 12.34
CA GLY A 199 -9.05 24.12 11.05
C GLY A 199 -7.55 24.28 10.81
N TRP A 200 -6.83 24.88 11.77
CA TRP A 200 -5.37 25.03 11.73
C TRP A 200 -4.62 23.70 11.50
N TYR A 201 -4.94 22.66 12.28
CA TYR A 201 -4.28 21.34 12.13
C TYR A 201 -4.64 20.69 10.79
N SER A 202 -5.88 20.87 10.31
CA SER A 202 -6.36 20.26 9.07
C SER A 202 -5.70 20.84 7.81
N GLU A 203 -5.29 22.11 7.84
CA GLU A 203 -4.50 22.75 6.78
C GLU A 203 -3.11 22.12 6.66
N ILE A 204 -2.54 21.70 7.79
CA ILE A 204 -1.21 21.09 7.92
C ILE A 204 -1.25 19.57 7.70
N VAL A 205 -2.31 18.90 8.11
CA VAL A 205 -2.47 17.44 8.01
C VAL A 205 -3.76 17.15 7.25
N LYS A 206 -3.65 17.26 5.92
CA LYS A 206 -4.78 17.15 4.97
C LYS A 206 -5.37 15.74 4.87
N LYS A 207 -4.61 14.71 5.23
CA LYS A 207 -5.02 13.30 5.18
C LYS A 207 -4.78 12.65 6.52
N PHE A 208 -5.63 11.71 6.90
CA PHE A 208 -5.45 10.92 8.12
C PHE A 208 -4.05 10.28 8.14
N PRO A 209 -3.21 10.58 9.13
CA PRO A 209 -1.84 10.08 9.16
C PRO A 209 -1.85 8.59 9.51
N LYS A 210 -1.29 7.76 8.63
CA LYS A 210 -1.16 6.30 8.86
C LYS A 210 -0.07 5.96 9.86
N THR A 211 0.89 6.87 10.04
CA THR A 211 2.05 6.71 10.93
C THR A 211 2.33 8.02 11.65
N ARG A 212 3.13 7.96 12.72
CA ARG A 212 3.56 9.15 13.44
C ARG A 212 4.53 9.95 12.57
N TRP A 213 4.29 11.25 12.42
CA TRP A 213 5.12 12.12 11.56
C TRP A 213 6.59 12.20 12.01
N PHE A 214 6.88 11.93 13.28
CA PHE A 214 8.23 11.96 13.85
C PHE A 214 8.88 10.56 13.96
N GLY A 215 8.26 9.51 13.43
CA GLY A 215 8.75 8.12 13.59
C GLY A 215 10.18 7.89 13.08
N ASN A 216 10.63 8.68 12.10
CA ASN A 216 11.96 8.56 11.51
C ASN A 216 12.99 9.53 12.13
N LEU A 217 12.61 10.35 13.12
CA LEU A 217 13.48 11.34 13.76
C LEU A 217 14.21 10.73 14.96
N LYS A 218 15.10 9.76 14.71
CA LYS A 218 15.75 8.94 15.75
C LYS A 218 16.50 9.74 16.84
N TYR A 219 16.99 10.94 16.51
CA TYR A 219 17.82 11.77 17.40
C TYR A 219 17.18 13.11 17.79
N ALA A 220 15.91 13.34 17.47
CA ALA A 220 15.25 14.59 17.83
C ALA A 220 14.99 14.65 19.34
N ARG A 221 15.29 15.80 19.97
CA ARG A 221 15.02 15.97 21.41
C ARG A 221 13.52 15.94 21.66
N ARG A 222 13.08 15.40 22.79
CA ARG A 222 11.65 15.39 23.18
C ARG A 222 11.04 16.80 23.18
N LYS A 223 11.81 17.80 23.62
CA LYS A 223 11.42 19.22 23.58
C LYS A 223 11.10 19.67 22.15
N ASP A 224 11.95 19.33 21.18
CA ASP A 224 11.79 19.72 19.78
C ASP A 224 10.52 19.12 19.17
N ILE A 225 10.28 17.84 19.43
CA ILE A 225 9.04 17.17 18.99
C ILE A 225 7.81 17.83 19.62
N THR A 226 7.88 18.15 20.91
CA THR A 226 6.77 18.80 21.64
C THR A 226 6.45 20.17 21.06
N ASN A 227 7.46 20.99 20.77
CA ASN A 227 7.29 22.29 20.14
C ASN A 227 6.58 22.17 18.78
N ILE A 228 7.00 21.21 17.95
CA ILE A 228 6.36 21.00 16.65
C ILE A 228 4.93 20.49 16.81
N ILE A 229 4.62 19.63 17.80
CA ILE A 229 3.24 19.21 18.06
C ILE A 229 2.36 20.41 18.45
N ARG A 230 2.85 21.28 19.35
CA ARG A 230 2.13 22.50 19.75
C ARG A 230 1.90 23.41 18.55
N LEU A 231 2.92 23.62 17.72
CA LEU A 231 2.83 24.40 16.48
C LEU A 231 1.83 23.80 15.49
N LYS A 232 1.87 22.48 15.25
CA LYS A 232 0.95 21.81 14.33
C LYS A 232 -0.49 21.86 14.83
N THR A 233 -0.72 21.74 16.13
CA THR A 233 -2.07 21.78 16.73
C THR A 233 -2.59 23.20 16.95
N GLY A 234 -1.74 24.21 16.85
CA GLY A 234 -2.10 25.60 17.15
C GLY A 234 -2.26 25.86 18.65
N HIS A 235 -1.78 24.96 19.50
CA HIS A 235 -1.82 25.03 20.96
C HIS A 235 -0.48 25.48 21.54
N CYS A 236 0.07 26.57 20.99
CA CYS A 236 1.24 27.25 21.51
C CYS A 236 0.83 28.35 22.47
N ARG A 237 1.64 28.64 23.50
CA ARG A 237 1.40 29.74 24.47
C ARG A 237 1.60 31.16 23.87
N THR A 238 1.11 31.38 22.65
CA THR A 238 0.98 32.70 22.03
C THR A 238 -0.11 33.51 22.72
N LYS A 239 0.01 34.84 22.79
CA LYS A 239 -1.05 35.66 23.41
C LYS A 239 -2.41 35.47 22.73
N ALA A 240 -2.44 35.30 21.40
CA ALA A 240 -3.70 35.00 20.69
C ALA A 240 -4.34 33.69 21.17
N HIS A 241 -3.55 32.64 21.41
CA HIS A 241 -4.10 31.39 21.95
C HIS A 241 -4.55 31.55 23.40
N LEU A 242 -3.71 32.14 24.26
CA LEU A 242 -3.99 32.29 25.70
C LEU A 242 -5.24 33.14 25.94
N ASN A 243 -5.43 34.21 25.16
CA ASN A 243 -6.64 35.03 25.21
C ASN A 243 -7.89 34.25 24.78
N ARG A 244 -7.79 33.49 23.67
CA ARG A 244 -8.88 32.63 23.18
C ARG A 244 -9.36 31.60 24.22
N ILE A 245 -8.49 31.15 25.12
CA ILE A 245 -8.83 30.21 26.20
C ILE A 245 -9.03 30.88 27.57
N GLY A 246 -9.07 32.21 27.62
CA GLY A 246 -9.40 32.97 28.83
C GLY A 246 -8.30 33.05 29.88
N ILE A 247 -7.03 32.83 29.52
CA ILE A 247 -5.89 32.96 30.47
C ILE A 247 -5.39 34.40 30.58
N ILE A 248 -5.52 35.20 29.51
CA ILE A 248 -5.12 36.61 29.48
C ILE A 248 -6.17 37.47 28.79
N ASP A 249 -6.19 38.76 29.11
CA ASP A 249 -7.24 39.67 28.63
C ASP A 249 -6.98 40.26 27.24
N SER A 250 -5.74 40.18 26.74
CA SER A 250 -5.37 40.78 25.44
C SER A 250 -4.57 39.81 24.56
N PRO A 251 -4.92 39.67 23.27
CA PRO A 251 -4.17 38.88 22.30
C PRO A 251 -2.97 39.63 21.68
N LEU A 252 -2.71 40.87 22.10
CA LEU A 252 -1.79 41.78 21.44
C LEU A 252 -0.32 41.56 21.85
N CYS A 253 0.53 41.49 20.83
CA CYS A 253 1.97 41.64 20.97
C CYS A 253 2.32 43.08 21.38
N GLU A 254 3.51 43.28 21.94
CA GLU A 254 4.05 44.62 22.27
C GLU A 254 4.15 45.55 21.05
N CYS A 255 4.26 44.99 19.85
CA CYS A 255 4.22 45.77 18.61
C CYS A 255 2.80 46.21 18.19
N GLY A 256 1.77 45.92 18.99
CA GLY A 256 0.38 46.33 18.76
C GLY A 256 -0.41 45.46 17.77
N LYS A 257 0.16 44.37 17.25
CA LYS A 257 -0.54 43.38 16.40
C LYS A 257 -0.93 42.13 17.18
N ILE A 258 -1.90 41.37 16.68
CA ILE A 258 -2.29 40.08 17.27
C ILE A 258 -1.11 39.10 17.24
N GLU A 259 -0.73 38.59 18.40
CA GLU A 259 0.39 37.65 18.53
C GLU A 259 -0.06 36.21 18.25
N ASN A 260 -0.14 35.84 16.98
CA ASN A 260 -0.34 34.47 16.54
C ASN A 260 0.97 33.82 16.06
N ILE A 261 0.92 32.52 15.71
CA ILE A 261 2.11 31.77 15.26
C ILE A 261 2.78 32.44 14.04
N ASN A 262 2.02 32.85 13.02
CA ASN A 262 2.59 33.52 11.85
C ASN A 262 3.22 34.86 12.21
N HIS A 263 2.61 35.61 13.14
CA HIS A 263 3.18 36.87 13.63
C HIS A 263 4.54 36.65 14.30
N ILE A 264 4.63 35.72 15.26
CA ILE A 264 5.87 35.44 15.99
C ILE A 264 7.01 35.03 15.05
N PHE A 265 6.72 34.14 14.10
CA PHE A 265 7.75 33.52 13.26
C PHE A 265 8.08 34.31 11.99
N LEU A 266 7.17 35.13 11.46
CA LEU A 266 7.31 35.68 10.10
C LEU A 266 7.00 37.19 9.97
N ALA A 267 6.38 37.85 10.96
CA ALA A 267 5.88 39.22 10.77
C ALA A 267 6.05 40.20 11.95
N CYS A 268 6.53 39.75 13.11
CA CYS A 268 6.75 40.61 14.28
C CYS A 268 7.97 41.53 14.10
N PRO A 269 7.81 42.87 14.06
CA PRO A 269 8.93 43.80 13.84
C PRO A 269 9.97 43.77 14.97
N LEU A 270 9.57 43.33 16.18
CA LEU A 270 10.48 43.18 17.32
C LEU A 270 11.43 41.98 17.18
N ARG A 271 11.25 41.12 16.16
CA ARG A 271 12.03 39.89 15.95
C ARG A 271 12.69 39.82 14.57
N THR A 272 12.75 40.95 13.86
CA THR A 272 13.13 41.04 12.43
C THR A 272 14.43 40.31 12.11
N TYR A 273 15.50 40.47 12.90
CA TYR A 273 16.78 39.81 12.61
C TYR A 273 16.69 38.28 12.57
N LEU A 274 16.08 37.67 13.59
CA LEU A 274 15.94 36.21 13.67
C LEU A 274 14.91 35.67 12.66
N GLN A 275 13.90 36.46 12.33
CA GLN A 275 12.92 36.11 11.30
C GLN A 275 13.56 36.10 9.91
N SER A 276 14.38 37.11 9.58
CA SER A 276 15.12 37.16 8.31
C SER A 276 16.10 35.99 8.16
N ASP A 277 16.80 35.59 9.24
CA ASP A 277 17.66 34.40 9.25
C ASP A 277 16.86 33.12 9.00
N LEU A 278 15.75 32.92 9.73
CA LEU A 278 14.86 31.78 9.55
C LEU A 278 14.29 31.73 8.12
N TYR A 279 13.77 32.85 7.63
CA TYR A 279 13.16 32.97 6.31
C TYR A 279 14.15 32.61 5.20
N THR A 280 15.36 33.16 5.25
CA THR A 280 16.43 32.86 4.28
C THR A 280 16.79 31.38 4.31
N LYS A 281 16.90 30.77 5.49
CA LYS A 281 17.23 29.36 5.64
C LYS A 281 16.11 28.43 5.16
N LEU A 282 14.85 28.82 5.32
CA LEU A 282 13.70 28.08 4.80
C LEU A 282 13.63 28.13 3.27
N ILE A 283 13.93 29.28 2.64
CA ILE A 283 14.04 29.38 1.17
C ILE A 283 15.16 28.46 0.65
N LYS A 284 16.33 28.47 1.30
CA LYS A 284 17.44 27.55 0.98
C LYS A 284 17.08 26.07 1.21
N ASP A 285 16.02 25.78 1.95
CA ASP A 285 15.47 24.44 2.14
C ASP A 285 14.28 24.15 1.20
N SER A 286 14.22 24.87 0.08
CA SER A 286 13.25 24.67 -1.01
C SER A 286 11.79 24.93 -0.62
N HIS A 287 11.52 25.72 0.43
CA HIS A 287 10.16 26.21 0.70
C HIS A 287 9.81 27.33 -0.30
N THR A 288 8.67 27.20 -0.98
CA THR A 288 8.21 28.17 -1.98
C THR A 288 7.51 29.37 -1.34
N THR A 289 7.87 30.57 -1.76
CA THR A 289 7.29 31.82 -1.26
C THR A 289 6.04 32.23 -2.04
N PRO A 290 5.11 32.99 -1.43
CA PRO A 290 5.02 33.28 0.01
C PRO A 290 4.58 32.04 0.80
N PHE A 291 5.16 31.82 1.98
CA PHE A 291 4.77 30.71 2.87
C PHE A 291 4.26 31.21 4.23
N SER A 292 3.35 30.46 4.82
CA SER A 292 2.93 30.59 6.21
C SER A 292 3.56 29.49 7.07
N MET A 293 3.44 29.59 8.39
CA MET A 293 3.86 28.51 9.27
C MET A 293 3.05 27.22 9.00
N GLN A 294 1.80 27.29 8.53
CA GLN A 294 1.07 26.08 8.13
C GLN A 294 1.77 25.36 6.95
N THR A 295 2.18 26.11 5.92
CA THR A 295 2.87 25.52 4.75
C THR A 295 4.26 25.02 5.12
N VAL A 296 4.98 25.72 6.00
CA VAL A 296 6.28 25.27 6.52
C VAL A 296 6.13 23.96 7.32
N LEU A 297 5.11 23.86 8.17
CA LEU A 297 4.84 22.68 9.00
C LEU A 297 4.28 21.49 8.20
N TYR A 298 3.60 21.76 7.09
CA TYR A 298 3.11 20.75 6.14
C TYR A 298 4.30 20.01 5.49
N ASN A 299 5.34 20.73 5.08
CA ASN A 299 6.54 20.19 4.43
C ASN A 299 7.73 19.98 5.39
N ALA A 300 7.50 19.96 6.70
CA ALA A 300 8.59 19.95 7.68
C ALA A 300 9.40 18.64 7.64
N ASN A 301 10.65 18.75 7.21
CA ASN A 301 11.69 17.74 7.33
C ASN A 301 12.54 17.97 8.60
N LEU A 302 13.54 17.11 8.88
CA LEU A 302 14.41 17.24 10.05
C LEU A 302 15.15 18.61 10.08
N LYS A 303 15.61 19.11 8.93
CA LYS A 303 16.29 20.40 8.83
C LYS A 303 15.34 21.56 9.14
N THR A 304 14.14 21.56 8.56
CA THR A 304 13.07 22.53 8.89
C THR A 304 12.75 22.52 10.39
N ILE A 305 12.64 21.34 11.01
CA ILE A 305 12.37 21.21 12.45
C ILE A 305 13.51 21.81 13.29
N ASN A 306 14.76 21.56 12.91
CA ASN A 306 15.92 22.12 13.61
C ASN A 306 15.96 23.65 13.48
N LEU A 307 15.62 24.20 12.30
CA LEU A 307 15.53 25.65 12.10
C LEU A 307 14.48 26.29 12.99
N ILE A 308 13.28 25.70 13.06
CA ILE A 308 12.19 26.18 13.92
C ILE A 308 12.61 26.15 15.39
N ASN A 309 13.20 25.05 15.86
CA ASN A 309 13.63 24.94 17.26
C ASN A 309 14.80 25.86 17.59
N THR A 310 15.72 26.09 16.65
CA THR A 310 16.77 27.11 16.81
C THR A 310 16.18 28.51 16.97
N PHE A 311 15.16 28.86 16.18
CA PHE A 311 14.47 30.14 16.32
C PHE A 311 13.78 30.28 17.68
N ILE A 312 13.11 29.22 18.15
CA ILE A 312 12.45 29.16 19.46
C ILE A 312 13.47 29.38 20.58
N ASP A 313 14.58 28.63 20.56
CA ASP A 313 15.61 28.68 21.60
C ASP A 313 16.30 30.07 21.63
N LYS A 314 16.64 30.65 20.47
CA LYS A 314 17.24 32.00 20.38
C LYS A 314 16.34 33.12 20.87
N ASN A 315 15.03 33.02 20.60
CA ASN A 315 14.04 33.99 21.05
C ASN A 315 13.55 33.74 22.48
N LYS A 316 14.03 32.67 23.15
CA LYS A 316 13.56 32.21 24.46
C LYS A 316 12.03 32.06 24.53
N LEU A 317 11.43 31.53 23.45
CA LEU A 317 9.99 31.36 23.38
C LEU A 317 9.56 30.15 24.22
N GLU A 318 8.59 30.37 25.10
CA GLU A 318 7.87 29.29 25.77
C GLU A 318 6.63 28.94 24.94
N LEU A 319 6.75 27.97 24.03
CA LEU A 319 5.60 27.48 23.25
C LEU A 319 4.76 26.48 24.01
#